data_AF-A0A0F3RHY7-F1
#
_entry.id   AF-A0A0F3RHY7-F1
#
_cell.length_a   1.000
_cell.length_b   1.000
_cell.length_c   1.000
_cell.angle_alpha   90.00
_cell.angle_beta   90.00
_cell.angle_gamma   90.00
#
_symmetry.space_group_name_H-M   'P 1'
#
loop_
_entity.id
_entity.type
_entity.pdbx_description
1 polymer ?
#
loop_
_entity_poly.entity_id
_entity_poly.type
_entity_poly.pdbx_seq_one_letter_code
_entity_poly.pdbx_strand_id
1 'polypeptide(L)'
;MAPKRSNPSIKCNLEEYLNQNNEIKTILEKLPEVKRYISNIFKTHLYFSEDFDVFFAKTGNTYTSIENVKLLQQYHIPAVSVASVIQQYTSKPKVLAAILPKLADSRFGLLKHYGIPFSSVSLF
;
A
#
# COMPACT_ATOMS: atom_id res chain seq x y z
N MET A 1 33.27 -22.31 -4.76
CA MET A 1 32.09 -21.72 -4.08
C MET A 1 31.83 -20.36 -4.72
N ALA A 2 30.72 -20.20 -5.45
CA ALA A 2 30.33 -18.88 -5.96
C ALA A 2 29.74 -18.04 -4.82
N PRO A 3 30.03 -16.73 -4.69
CA PRO A 3 29.42 -15.92 -3.67
C PRO A 3 27.93 -15.76 -4.00
N LYS A 4 27.07 -16.09 -3.03
CA LYS A 4 25.65 -15.74 -3.07
C LYS A 4 25.57 -14.23 -3.31
N ARG A 5 24.99 -13.82 -4.44
CA ARG A 5 24.61 -12.42 -4.67
C ARG A 5 23.57 -12.09 -3.61
N SER A 6 24.01 -11.48 -2.51
CA SER A 6 23.16 -10.59 -1.74
C SER A 6 22.76 -9.49 -2.71
N ASN A 7 21.56 -9.57 -3.27
CA ASN A 7 21.01 -8.44 -3.99
C ASN A 7 21.14 -7.23 -3.05
N PRO A 8 21.75 -6.13 -3.48
CA PRO A 8 21.68 -4.91 -2.70
C PRO A 8 20.19 -4.66 -2.47
N SER A 9 19.80 -4.32 -1.24
CA SER A 9 18.43 -3.95 -0.93
C SER A 9 18.19 -2.60 -1.63
N ILE A 10 17.83 -2.66 -2.91
CA ILE A 10 17.70 -1.52 -3.81
C ILE A 10 16.43 -0.80 -3.40
N LYS A 11 16.57 0.49 -3.09
CA LYS A 11 15.42 1.37 -2.90
C LYS A 11 14.88 1.78 -4.26
N CYS A 12 13.58 1.68 -4.43
CA CYS A 12 12.88 2.07 -5.64
C CYS A 12 11.55 2.77 -5.32
N ASN A 13 11.02 3.53 -6.27
CA ASN A 13 9.65 4.01 -6.21
C ASN A 13 8.66 2.94 -6.74
N LEU A 14 7.36 3.22 -6.64
CA LEU A 14 6.33 2.26 -7.09
C LEU A 14 6.44 1.95 -8.60
N GLU A 15 6.65 2.94 -9.47
CA GLU A 15 6.71 2.69 -10.92
C GLU A 15 7.95 1.85 -11.29
N GLU A 16 9.09 2.11 -10.66
CA GLU A 16 10.30 1.29 -10.79
C GLU A 16 10.06 -0.15 -10.35
N TYR A 17 9.39 -0.35 -9.21
CA TYR A 17 8.98 -1.69 -8.75
C TYR A 17 8.06 -2.39 -9.76
N LEU A 18 7.03 -1.69 -10.27
CA LEU A 18 6.11 -2.26 -11.25
C LEU A 18 6.81 -2.63 -12.56
N ASN A 19 7.79 -1.85 -13.00
CA ASN A 19 8.60 -2.18 -14.18
C ASN A 19 9.48 -3.41 -13.99
N GLN A 20 9.80 -3.77 -12.75
CA GLN A 20 10.51 -5.01 -12.41
C GLN A 20 9.56 -6.21 -12.22
N ASN A 21 8.25 -5.96 -12.01
CA ASN A 21 7.26 -6.98 -11.70
C ASN A 21 6.04 -6.89 -12.65
N ASN A 22 6.19 -7.46 -13.84
CA ASN A 22 5.20 -7.41 -14.92
C ASN A 22 3.80 -7.92 -14.51
N GLU A 23 3.73 -8.94 -13.65
CA GLU A 23 2.46 -9.49 -13.18
C GLU A 23 1.63 -8.45 -12.43
N ILE A 24 2.22 -7.82 -11.41
CA ILE A 24 1.57 -6.78 -10.61
C ILE A 24 1.27 -5.55 -11.47
N LYS A 25 2.19 -5.19 -12.36
CA LYS A 25 1.99 -4.09 -13.32
C LYS A 25 0.74 -4.32 -14.17
N THR A 26 0.61 -5.49 -14.78
CA THR A 26 -0.57 -5.84 -15.60
C THR A 26 -1.87 -5.84 -14.79
N ILE A 27 -1.84 -6.28 -13.52
CA ILE A 27 -3.03 -6.23 -12.65
C ILE A 27 -3.44 -4.77 -12.37
N LEU A 28 -2.48 -3.91 -12.00
CA LEU A 28 -2.77 -2.51 -11.69
C LEU A 28 -3.12 -1.67 -12.93
N GLU A 29 -2.59 -2.00 -14.10
CA GLU A 29 -2.97 -1.36 -15.37
C GLU A 29 -4.44 -1.61 -15.73
N LYS A 30 -5.01 -2.76 -15.33
CA LYS A 30 -6.45 -3.04 -15.46
C LYS A 30 -7.30 -2.28 -14.42
N LEU A 31 -6.68 -1.67 -13.42
CA LEU A 31 -7.34 -0.97 -12.30
C LEU A 31 -6.74 0.43 -12.11
N PRO A 32 -6.90 1.35 -13.08
CA PRO A 32 -6.20 2.64 -13.10
C PRO A 32 -6.47 3.49 -11.85
N GLU A 33 -7.70 3.45 -11.33
CA GLU A 33 -8.08 4.17 -10.11
C GLU A 33 -7.40 3.62 -8.86
N VAL A 34 -7.26 2.30 -8.75
CA VAL A 34 -6.55 1.64 -7.65
C VAL A 34 -5.07 1.95 -7.75
N LYS A 35 -4.48 1.85 -8.95
CA LYS A 35 -3.09 2.22 -9.21
C LYS A 35 -2.82 3.65 -8.76
N ARG A 36 -3.64 4.62 -9.19
CA ARG A 36 -3.53 6.04 -8.81
C ARG A 36 -3.62 6.24 -7.30
N TYR A 37 -4.53 5.53 -6.63
CA TYR A 37 -4.67 5.61 -5.18
C TYR A 37 -3.40 5.14 -4.46
N ILE A 38 -2.88 3.97 -4.82
CA ILE A 38 -1.64 3.41 -4.26
C ILE A 38 -0.43 4.32 -4.56
N SER A 39 -0.32 4.83 -5.79
CA SER A 39 0.73 5.81 -6.16
C SER A 39 0.69 7.04 -5.28
N ASN A 40 -0.50 7.57 -4.97
CA ASN A 40 -0.66 8.73 -4.10
C ASN A 40 -0.22 8.46 -2.65
N ILE A 41 -0.43 7.25 -2.13
CA ILE A 41 0.05 6.86 -0.79
C ILE A 41 1.58 6.87 -0.77
N PHE A 42 2.22 6.35 -1.81
CA PHE A 42 3.68 6.13 -1.84
C PHE A 42 4.48 7.25 -2.53
N LYS A 43 3.85 8.34 -2.96
CA LYS A 43 4.44 9.32 -3.89
C LYS A 43 5.74 10.00 -3.42
N THR A 44 6.00 10.05 -2.12
CA THR A 44 7.00 10.97 -1.54
C THR A 44 8.39 10.37 -1.33
N HIS A 45 8.57 9.05 -1.41
CA HIS A 45 9.83 8.41 -1.02
C HIS A 45 10.18 7.19 -1.89
N LEU A 46 11.44 6.77 -1.78
CA LEU A 46 11.90 5.46 -2.24
C LEU A 46 11.80 4.45 -1.10
N TYR A 47 11.46 3.20 -1.43
CA TYR A 47 11.25 2.11 -0.49
C TYR A 47 12.04 0.88 -0.90
N PHE A 48 12.32 -0.03 0.02
CA PHE A 48 12.93 -1.30 -0.35
C PHE A 48 11.95 -2.13 -1.20
N SER A 49 12.46 -2.77 -2.25
CA SER A 49 11.64 -3.66 -3.10
C SER A 49 10.95 -4.75 -2.28
N GLU A 50 11.62 -5.25 -1.25
CA GLU A 50 11.10 -6.27 -0.33
C GLU A 50 9.84 -5.80 0.43
N ASP A 51 9.73 -4.51 0.75
CA ASP A 51 8.51 -3.98 1.39
C ASP A 51 7.32 -4.00 0.42
N PHE A 52 7.57 -3.68 -0.86
CA PHE A 52 6.56 -3.82 -1.90
C PHE A 52 6.18 -5.27 -2.15
N ASP A 53 7.14 -6.19 -2.11
CA ASP A 53 6.86 -7.63 -2.25
C ASP A 53 5.95 -8.14 -1.12
N VAL A 54 6.05 -7.58 0.09
CA VAL A 54 5.10 -7.90 1.17
C VAL A 54 3.71 -7.33 0.88
N PHE A 55 3.63 -6.12 0.33
CA PHE A 55 2.37 -5.48 -0.02
C PHE A 55 1.65 -6.18 -1.20
N PHE A 56 2.42 -6.60 -2.21
CA PHE A 56 1.98 -7.29 -3.42
C PHE A 56 2.29 -8.80 -3.39
N ALA A 57 2.32 -9.40 -2.20
CA ALA A 57 2.76 -10.79 -2.05
C ALA A 57 2.00 -11.74 -2.98
N LYS A 58 2.78 -12.45 -3.82
CA LYS A 58 2.31 -13.38 -4.87
C LYS A 58 1.35 -14.47 -4.39
N THR A 59 1.36 -14.79 -3.10
CA THR A 59 0.46 -15.77 -2.47
C THR A 59 -0.84 -15.09 -2.01
N GLY A 60 -1.77 -14.83 -2.95
CA GLY A 60 -3.17 -14.46 -2.68
C GLY A 60 -3.43 -13.06 -2.10
N ASN A 61 -2.48 -12.49 -1.36
CA ASN A 61 -2.62 -11.21 -0.67
C ASN A 61 -2.72 -10.01 -1.62
N THR A 62 -2.18 -10.06 -2.84
CA THR A 62 -2.32 -8.96 -3.81
C THR A 62 -3.78 -8.62 -4.09
N TYR A 63 -4.63 -9.62 -4.32
CA TYR A 63 -6.05 -9.39 -4.59
C TYR A 63 -6.77 -8.84 -3.37
N THR A 64 -6.50 -9.39 -2.17
CA THR A 64 -7.04 -8.88 -0.91
C THR A 64 -6.60 -7.45 -0.61
N SER A 65 -5.32 -7.11 -0.84
CA SER A 65 -4.81 -5.74 -0.71
C SER A 65 -5.54 -4.80 -1.66
N ILE A 66 -5.74 -5.21 -2.91
CA ILE A 66 -6.49 -4.45 -3.92
C ILE A 66 -7.95 -4.28 -3.51
N GLU A 67 -8.62 -5.31 -3.01
CA GLU A 67 -10.01 -5.25 -2.53
C GLU A 67 -10.15 -4.29 -1.35
N ASN A 68 -9.23 -4.36 -0.38
CA ASN A 68 -9.22 -3.41 0.74
C ASN A 68 -9.00 -1.97 0.25
N VAL A 69 -8.10 -1.74 -0.71
CA VAL A 69 -7.93 -0.40 -1.31
C VAL A 69 -9.21 0.07 -2.00
N LYS A 70 -9.91 -0.81 -2.73
CA LYS A 70 -11.21 -0.48 -3.34
C LYS A 70 -12.26 -0.09 -2.29
N LEU A 71 -12.31 -0.78 -1.14
CA LEU A 71 -13.20 -0.42 -0.03
C LEU A 71 -12.86 0.96 0.53
N LEU A 72 -11.58 1.29 0.70
CA LEU A 72 -11.17 2.64 1.12
C LEU A 72 -11.64 3.71 0.13
N GLN A 73 -11.57 3.43 -1.17
CA GLN A 73 -12.10 4.32 -2.21
C GLN A 73 -13.63 4.43 -2.14
N GLN A 74 -14.35 3.33 -1.90
CA GLN A 74 -15.81 3.33 -1.76
C GLN A 74 -16.27 4.18 -0.57
N TYR A 75 -15.54 4.16 0.55
CA TYR A 75 -15.78 5.06 1.69
C TYR A 75 -15.22 6.48 1.47
N HIS A 76 -14.73 6.77 0.26
CA HIS A 76 -14.18 8.05 -0.16
C HIS A 76 -13.01 8.51 0.72
N ILE A 77 -12.26 7.60 1.33
CA ILE A 77 -11.18 7.93 2.25
C ILE A 77 -9.99 8.48 1.43
N PRO A 78 -9.52 9.71 1.68
CA PRO A 78 -8.42 10.29 0.91
C PRO A 78 -7.12 9.51 1.11
N ALA A 79 -6.35 9.30 0.04
CA ALA A 79 -5.04 8.66 0.11
C ALA A 79 -4.07 9.38 1.05
N VAL A 80 -4.19 10.71 1.19
CA VAL A 80 -3.40 11.51 2.14
C VAL A 80 -3.67 11.11 3.60
N SER A 81 -4.90 10.72 3.93
CA SER A 81 -5.27 10.28 5.27
C SER A 81 -4.69 8.90 5.59
N VAL A 82 -4.56 8.03 4.59
CA VAL A 82 -3.88 6.73 4.74
C VAL A 82 -2.36 6.94 4.83
N ALA A 83 -1.81 7.83 4.00
CA ALA A 83 -0.39 8.16 4.00
C ALA A 83 0.07 8.74 5.34
N SER A 84 -0.73 9.63 5.96
CA SER A 84 -0.40 10.22 7.26
C SER A 84 -0.33 9.17 8.37
N VAL A 85 -1.24 8.18 8.35
CA VAL A 85 -1.27 7.07 9.30
C VAL A 85 0.02 6.24 9.25
N ILE A 86 0.58 6.00 8.06
CA ILE A 86 1.80 5.20 7.91
C ILE A 86 3.09 6.04 7.83
N GLN A 87 3.01 7.37 7.94
CA GLN A 87 4.13 8.27 7.67
C GLN A 87 5.34 8.02 8.58
N GLN A 88 5.09 7.59 9.81
CA GLN A 88 6.12 7.38 10.83
C GLN A 88 6.90 6.06 10.65
N TYR A 89 6.44 5.16 9.78
CA TYR A 89 7.08 3.87 9.60
C TYR A 89 8.13 3.92 8.49
N THR A 90 9.25 3.25 8.73
CA THR A 90 10.31 3.06 7.72
C THR A 90 9.87 2.09 6.63
N SER A 91 9.13 1.04 6.98
CA SER A 91 8.61 -0.01 6.10
C SER A 91 7.15 0.26 5.66
N LYS A 92 6.88 1.46 5.11
CA LYS A 92 5.51 1.91 4.79
C LYS A 92 4.68 0.92 3.95
N PRO A 93 5.20 0.32 2.86
CA PRO A 93 4.41 -0.62 2.07
C PRO A 93 3.98 -1.87 2.86
N LYS A 94 4.91 -2.42 3.64
CA LYS A 94 4.62 -3.55 4.56
C LYS A 94 3.60 -3.16 5.63
N VAL A 95 3.72 -1.98 6.23
CA VAL A 95 2.76 -1.49 7.23
C VAL A 95 1.39 -1.29 6.60
N LEU A 96 1.31 -0.72 5.40
CA LEU A 96 0.05 -0.58 4.68
C LEU A 96 -0.63 -1.94 4.49
N ALA A 97 0.12 -2.96 4.06
CA ALA A 97 -0.40 -4.33 3.91
C ALA A 97 -1.00 -4.86 5.23
N ALA A 98 -0.31 -4.65 6.35
CA ALA A 98 -0.72 -5.13 7.66
C ALA A 98 -1.97 -4.42 8.20
N ILE A 99 -2.17 -3.14 7.88
CA ILE A 99 -3.26 -2.34 8.44
C ILE A 99 -4.46 -2.21 7.48
N LEU A 100 -4.30 -2.53 6.20
CA LEU A 100 -5.36 -2.44 5.19
C LEU A 100 -6.69 -3.07 5.62
N PRO A 101 -6.72 -4.31 6.18
CA PRO A 101 -7.96 -4.92 6.65
C PRO A 101 -8.63 -4.12 7.77
N LYS A 102 -7.83 -3.49 8.64
CA LYS A 102 -8.35 -2.59 9.68
C LYS A 102 -8.95 -1.36 9.02
N LEU A 103 -8.20 -0.66 8.16
CA LEU A 103 -8.65 0.58 7.52
C LEU A 103 -9.90 0.40 6.65
N ALA A 104 -10.07 -0.78 6.04
CA ALA A 104 -11.22 -1.14 5.23
C ALA A 104 -12.46 -1.52 6.05
N ASP A 105 -12.36 -1.55 7.38
CA ASP A 105 -13.49 -1.80 8.27
C ASP A 105 -14.54 -0.69 8.14
N SER A 106 -15.82 -1.08 8.02
CA SER A 106 -16.94 -0.16 7.81
C SER A 106 -17.08 0.89 8.90
N ARG A 107 -16.57 0.64 10.12
CA ARG A 107 -16.50 1.62 11.21
C ARG A 107 -15.64 2.83 10.83
N PHE A 108 -14.61 2.68 10.02
CA PHE A 108 -13.85 3.81 9.52
C PHE A 108 -14.68 4.71 8.58
N GLY A 109 -15.58 4.12 7.79
CA GLY A 109 -16.56 4.88 7.02
C GLY A 109 -17.46 5.73 7.93
N LEU A 110 -17.88 5.18 9.08
CA LEU A 110 -18.63 5.91 10.11
C LEU A 110 -17.80 7.01 10.78
N LEU A 111 -16.55 6.72 11.18
CA LEU A 111 -15.66 7.72 11.77
C LEU A 111 -15.51 8.93 10.85
N LYS A 112 -15.31 8.67 9.55
CA LYS A 112 -15.27 9.73 8.54
C LYS A 112 -16.59 10.50 8.44
N HIS A 113 -17.74 9.82 8.49
CA HIS A 113 -19.06 10.46 8.51
C HIS A 113 -19.21 11.45 9.67
N TYR A 114 -18.66 11.12 10.83
CA TYR A 114 -18.62 12.00 12.01
C TYR A 114 -17.47 13.02 12.00
N GLY A 115 -16.72 13.16 10.89
CA GLY A 115 -15.62 14.10 10.76
C GLY A 115 -14.36 13.73 11.56
N ILE A 116 -14.26 12.49 12.03
CA ILE A 116 -13.09 12.02 12.79
C ILE A 116 -11.99 11.63 11.79
N PRO A 117 -10.80 12.23 11.89
CA PRO A 117 -9.72 11.96 10.95
C PRO A 117 -9.09 10.59 11.20
N PHE A 118 -8.68 9.92 10.13
CA PHE A 118 -8.05 8.60 10.17
C PHE A 118 -6.77 8.55 11.01
N SER A 119 -6.02 9.64 11.06
CA SER A 119 -4.81 9.77 11.89
C SER A 119 -5.09 9.71 13.39
N SER A 120 -6.34 9.93 13.82
CA SER A 120 -6.73 9.77 15.22
C SER A 120 -6.96 8.32 15.62
N VAL A 121 -6.99 7.39 14.65
CA VAL A 121 -7.11 5.98 14.96
C VAL A 121 -5.71 5.45 15.30
N SER A 122 -5.45 5.30 16.59
CA SER A 122 -4.26 4.62 17.09
C SER A 122 -4.27 3.17 16.63
N LEU A 123 -3.44 2.87 15.64
CA LEU A 123 -3.18 1.49 15.22
C LEU A 123 -2.20 0.89 16.23
N PHE A 124 -2.73 0.02 17.10
CA PHE A 124 -1.94 -0.84 17.99
C PHE A 124 -0.98 -1.72 17.18
#